data_AF-A0A7J5XUW2-F1
#
_entry.id   AF-A0A7J5XUW2-F1
#
_cell.length_a   1.000
_cell.length_b   1.000
_cell.length_c   1.000
_cell.angle_alpha   90.00
_cell.angle_beta   90.00
_cell.angle_gamma   90.00
#
_symmetry.space_group_name_H-M   'P 1'
#
loop_
_entity.id
_entity.type
_entity.pdbx_description
1 polymer ?
#
loop_
_entity_poly.entity_id
_entity_poly.type
_entity_poly.pdbx_seq_one_letter_code
_entity_poly.pdbx_strand_id
1 'polypeptide(L)'
;MRDVALDSSQGGGHRTLLYGHAILLKHTHSSMYLCCLTTSRSLTDKLAFDVGLQEDSTGEACWWTIHPASKQRSEGEKVRVGDDLILVSVSSERYLHLSYASGDLMVDASFMQTLWTMTPVMSGCELAEGFLTGGYVLRLFHGHMDECLAIPGADQGDDQRR
;
A
#
# COMPACT_ATOMS: atom_id res chain seq x y z
N MET A 1 13.30 31.89 19.99
CA MET A 1 13.48 31.44 18.59
C MET A 1 13.60 29.93 18.59
N ARG A 2 12.51 29.27 18.25
CA ARG A 2 12.33 27.94 17.65
C ARG A 2 10.84 27.69 17.76
N ASP A 3 10.12 28.25 16.80
CA ASP A 3 8.74 27.90 16.55
C ASP A 3 8.70 26.41 16.25
N VAL A 4 8.17 25.64 17.19
CA VAL A 4 7.67 24.30 16.90
C VAL A 4 6.45 24.55 16.05
N ALA A 5 6.61 24.48 14.73
CA ALA A 5 5.50 24.40 13.81
C ALA A 5 4.69 23.17 14.23
N LEU A 6 3.58 23.42 14.93
CA LEU A 6 2.51 22.46 15.14
C LEU A 6 2.05 22.08 13.74
N ASP A 7 2.47 20.91 13.27
CA ASP A 7 2.00 20.35 12.03
C ASP A 7 0.47 20.23 12.15
N SER A 8 -0.23 21.10 11.44
CA SER A 8 -1.68 21.16 11.48
C SER A 8 -2.21 20.01 10.64
N SER A 9 -2.20 18.80 11.20
CA SER A 9 -2.88 17.65 10.61
C SER A 9 -4.40 17.85 10.73
N GLN A 10 -4.97 18.74 9.90
CA GLN A 10 -6.40 18.75 9.61
C GLN A 10 -6.72 17.54 8.72
N GLY A 11 -6.50 16.35 9.25
CA GLY A 11 -7.08 15.13 8.71
C GLY A 11 -8.59 15.19 8.96
N GLY A 12 -9.33 15.80 8.03
CA GLY A 12 -10.79 15.67 8.00
C GLY A 12 -11.16 14.19 8.04
N GLY A 13 -12.33 13.86 8.60
CA GLY A 13 -12.81 12.49 8.82
C GLY A 13 -12.85 11.60 7.56
N HIS A 14 -13.65 10.53 7.54
CA HIS A 14 -13.63 9.60 6.40
C HIS A 14 -14.13 10.26 5.09
N ARG A 15 -13.21 10.85 4.31
CA ARG A 15 -13.52 11.54 3.06
C ARG A 15 -13.67 10.52 1.95
N THR A 16 -14.70 10.71 1.12
CA THR A 16 -14.90 9.87 -0.05
C THR A 16 -13.79 10.11 -1.08
N LEU A 17 -13.23 9.03 -1.61
CA LEU A 17 -12.26 9.07 -2.69
C LEU A 17 -12.95 9.44 -4.02
N LEU A 18 -12.40 10.43 -4.72
CA LEU A 18 -12.89 10.90 -6.01
C LEU A 18 -11.81 10.72 -7.09
N TYR A 19 -12.22 10.50 -8.33
CA TYR A 19 -11.31 10.57 -9.47
C TYR A 19 -10.69 11.97 -9.59
N GLY A 20 -9.41 12.03 -9.94
CA GLY A 20 -8.60 13.26 -9.99
C GLY A 20 -7.95 13.63 -8.65
N HIS A 21 -8.30 12.98 -7.54
CA HIS A 21 -7.60 13.20 -6.27
C HIS A 21 -6.22 12.54 -6.26
N ALA A 22 -5.26 13.25 -5.67
CA ALA A 22 -4.00 12.67 -5.24
C ALA A 22 -4.20 11.89 -3.92
N ILE A 23 -3.64 10.69 -3.87
CA ILE A 23 -3.69 9.80 -2.72
C ILE A 23 -2.30 9.43 -2.24
N LEU A 24 -2.23 9.09 -0.95
CA LEU A 24 -1.05 8.58 -0.29
C LEU A 24 -1.28 7.11 0.07
N LEU A 25 -0.43 6.21 -0.44
CA LEU A 25 -0.54 4.78 -0.21
C LEU A 25 0.48 4.34 0.84
N LYS A 26 -0.01 4.03 2.05
CA LYS A 26 0.83 3.58 3.17
C LYS A 26 0.85 2.05 3.24
N HIS A 27 2.03 1.46 3.25
CA HIS A 27 2.24 0.04 3.44
C HIS A 27 2.00 -0.35 4.91
N THR A 28 1.01 -1.21 5.17
CA THR A 28 0.53 -1.51 6.52
C THR A 28 1.61 -2.04 7.46
N HIS A 29 2.50 -2.92 6.96
CA HIS A 29 3.48 -3.59 7.82
C HIS A 29 4.67 -2.69 8.17
N SER A 30 5.28 -2.03 7.17
CA SER A 30 6.46 -1.19 7.40
C SER A 30 6.12 0.25 7.76
N SER A 31 4.86 0.67 7.64
CA SER A 31 4.41 2.06 7.77
C SER A 31 5.07 3.05 6.79
N MET A 32 5.77 2.56 5.77
CA MET A 32 6.36 3.38 4.70
C MET A 32 5.31 3.69 3.61
N TYR A 33 5.63 4.65 2.75
CA TYR A 33 4.77 5.11 1.66
C TYR A 33 5.26 4.62 0.30
N LEU A 34 4.32 4.29 -0.59
CA LEU A 34 4.62 3.93 -1.97
C LEU A 34 5.05 5.18 -2.75
N CYS A 35 6.28 5.16 -3.26
CA CYS A 35 6.89 6.30 -3.93
C CYS A 35 7.38 5.95 -5.33
N CYS A 36 7.30 6.92 -6.24
CA CYS A 36 8.12 6.94 -7.45
C CYS A 36 9.54 7.39 -7.06
N LEU A 37 10.52 6.49 -7.23
CA LEU A 37 11.91 6.75 -6.90
C LEU A 37 12.63 7.48 -8.05
N THR A 38 13.79 8.05 -7.77
CA THR A 38 14.63 8.70 -8.79
C THR A 38 15.58 7.72 -9.49
N THR A 39 15.69 6.49 -8.99
CA THR A 39 16.48 5.43 -9.61
C THR A 39 15.72 4.82 -10.78
N SER A 40 16.47 4.32 -11.76
CA SER A 40 15.94 3.58 -12.90
C SER A 40 16.78 2.32 -13.09
N ARG A 41 16.16 1.15 -12.91
CA ARG A 41 16.79 -0.16 -13.10
C ARG A 41 16.13 -1.00 -14.18
N SER A 42 15.10 -0.46 -14.85
CA SER A 42 14.42 -1.16 -15.94
C SER A 42 15.38 -1.42 -17.11
N LEU A 43 15.46 -2.68 -17.53
CA LEU A 43 16.30 -3.11 -18.66
C LEU A 43 15.59 -2.88 -20.01
N THR A 44 14.26 -2.85 -20.00
CA THR A 44 13.42 -2.79 -21.18
C THR A 44 12.92 -1.37 -21.46
N ASP A 45 12.70 -0.56 -20.43
CA ASP A 45 12.29 0.84 -20.53
C ASP A 45 13.26 1.76 -19.78
N LYS A 46 14.20 2.36 -20.51
CA LYS A 46 15.20 3.28 -19.93
C LYS A 46 14.62 4.60 -19.41
N LEU A 47 13.36 4.90 -19.75
CA LEU A 47 12.67 6.08 -19.26
C LEU A 47 11.85 5.75 -18.00
N ALA A 48 11.65 4.47 -17.67
CA ALA A 48 10.91 4.08 -16.48
C ALA A 48 11.70 4.38 -15.21
N PHE A 49 10.99 4.84 -14.18
CA PHE A 49 11.53 4.99 -12.84
C PHE A 49 11.13 3.81 -11.96
N ASP A 50 11.97 3.48 -10.99
CA ASP A 50 11.65 2.45 -10.01
C ASP A 50 10.51 2.92 -9.09
N VAL A 51 9.68 1.97 -8.67
CA VAL A 51 8.67 2.19 -7.63
C VAL A 51 9.09 1.42 -6.38
N GLY A 52 8.97 2.05 -5.21
CA GLY A 52 9.40 1.43 -3.95
C GLY A 52 8.79 2.09 -2.72
N LEU A 53 9.29 1.74 -1.55
CA LEU A 53 8.81 2.26 -0.26
C LEU A 53 9.81 3.25 0.34
N GLN A 54 9.32 4.37 0.88
CA GLN A 54 10.11 5.34 1.65
C GLN A 54 9.44 5.68 2.98
N GLU A 55 10.23 5.98 4.01
CA GLU A 55 9.72 6.29 5.35
C GLU A 55 9.00 7.65 5.41
N ASP A 56 9.51 8.63 4.67
CA ASP A 56 8.96 9.98 4.66
C ASP A 56 7.89 10.15 3.58
N SER A 57 6.87 10.94 3.91
CA SER A 57 5.82 11.38 2.98
C SER A 57 5.99 12.83 2.52
N THR A 58 7.13 13.45 2.81
CA THR A 58 7.43 14.80 2.33
C THR A 58 7.61 14.83 0.80
N GLY A 59 7.16 15.93 0.21
CA GLY A 59 7.23 16.16 -1.23
C GLY A 59 6.23 15.35 -2.04
N GLU A 60 6.47 15.28 -3.36
CA GLU A 60 5.50 14.78 -4.34
C GLU A 60 5.71 13.31 -4.72
N ALA A 61 6.85 12.71 -4.34
CA ALA A 61 7.25 11.37 -4.77
C ALA A 61 6.29 10.26 -4.30
N CYS A 62 5.62 10.46 -3.16
CA CYS A 62 4.67 9.51 -2.57
C CYS A 62 3.21 9.71 -3.00
N TRP A 63 2.93 10.73 -3.83
CA TRP A 63 1.58 11.07 -4.24
C TRP A 63 1.24 10.48 -5.60
N TRP A 64 0.07 9.86 -5.67
CA TRP A 64 -0.46 9.25 -6.89
C TRP A 64 -1.85 9.78 -7.18
N THR A 65 -2.12 10.31 -8.37
CA THR A 65 -3.47 10.69 -8.80
C THR A 65 -4.21 9.49 -9.38
N ILE A 66 -5.51 9.38 -9.05
CA ILE A 66 -6.37 8.32 -9.55
C ILE A 66 -7.17 8.83 -10.74
N HIS A 67 -7.03 8.20 -11.89
CA HIS A 67 -7.78 8.51 -13.10
C HIS A 67 -8.72 7.36 -13.50
N PRO A 68 -9.87 7.68 -14.11
CA PRO A 68 -10.78 6.67 -14.61
C PRO A 68 -10.17 5.94 -15.81
N ALA A 69 -10.22 4.61 -15.81
CA ALA A 69 -9.75 3.80 -16.94
C ALA A 69 -10.66 3.88 -18.18
N SER A 70 -11.93 4.28 -18.00
CA SER A 70 -12.92 4.31 -19.08
C SER A 70 -13.70 5.62 -19.09
N LYS A 71 -14.32 5.93 -20.25
CA LYS A 71 -15.18 7.11 -20.44
C LYS A 71 -16.52 7.04 -19.67
N GLN A 72 -16.78 5.97 -18.93
CA GLN A 72 -18.00 5.83 -18.11
C GLN A 72 -17.89 6.56 -16.77
N ARG A 73 -16.71 7.05 -16.44
CA ARG A 73 -16.42 7.81 -15.22
C ARG A 73 -15.75 9.12 -15.60
N SER A 74 -15.90 10.12 -14.75
CA SER A 74 -15.31 11.45 -14.91
C SER A 74 -14.58 11.89 -13.65
N GLU A 75 -13.64 12.82 -13.80
CA GLU A 75 -12.98 13.47 -12.67
C GLU A 75 -14.02 14.13 -11.75
N GLY A 76 -13.78 14.07 -10.44
CA GLY A 76 -14.73 14.49 -9.41
C GLY A 76 -15.82 13.46 -9.06
N GLU A 77 -16.01 12.41 -9.86
CA GLU A 77 -16.91 11.31 -9.48
C GLU A 77 -16.32 10.42 -8.39
N LYS A 78 -17.19 9.78 -7.61
CA LYS A 78 -16.78 8.81 -6.57
C LYS A 78 -16.19 7.56 -7.23
N VAL A 79 -15.01 7.16 -6.76
CA VAL A 79 -14.42 5.86 -7.11
C VAL A 79 -15.26 4.73 -6.52
N ARG A 80 -15.60 3.71 -7.31
CA ARG A 80 -16.39 2.55 -6.86
C ARG A 80 -15.50 1.32 -6.74
N VAL A 81 -15.92 0.40 -5.85
CA VAL A 81 -15.28 -0.92 -5.74
C VAL A 81 -15.46 -1.67 -7.05
N GLY A 82 -14.36 -2.24 -7.56
CA GLY A 82 -14.34 -2.98 -8.82
C GLY A 82 -14.20 -2.09 -10.07
N ASP A 83 -14.14 -0.76 -9.93
CA ASP A 83 -13.73 0.09 -11.04
C ASP A 83 -12.23 -0.15 -11.34
N ASP A 84 -11.88 -0.21 -12.62
CA ASP A 84 -10.48 -0.18 -13.06
C ASP A 84 -9.95 1.26 -12.99
N LEU A 85 -8.72 1.38 -12.49
CA LEU A 85 -8.05 2.63 -12.17
C LEU A 85 -6.75 2.75 -12.93
N ILE A 86 -6.38 3.99 -13.23
CA ILE A 86 -5.04 4.37 -13.66
C ILE A 86 -4.44 5.22 -12.55
N LEU A 87 -3.23 4.87 -12.11
CA LEU A 87 -2.47 5.63 -11.12
C LEU A 87 -1.34 6.39 -11.81
N VAL A 88 -1.25 7.69 -11.56
CA VAL A 88 -0.20 8.55 -12.13
C VAL A 88 0.61 9.16 -10.99
N SER A 89 1.93 9.02 -11.05
CA SER A 89 2.84 9.67 -10.10
C SER A 89 2.79 11.18 -10.27
N VAL A 90 2.59 11.92 -9.18
CA VAL A 90 2.62 13.39 -9.21
C VAL A 90 4.02 13.91 -9.54
N SER A 91 5.08 13.27 -9.02
CA SER A 91 6.45 13.75 -9.19
C SER A 91 7.04 13.54 -10.58
N SER A 92 6.52 12.59 -11.36
CA SER A 92 7.11 12.17 -12.62
C SER A 92 6.15 12.14 -13.81
N GLU A 93 4.85 12.38 -13.56
CA GLU A 93 3.77 12.35 -14.57
C GLU A 93 3.71 11.02 -15.35
N ARG A 94 4.12 9.93 -14.69
CA ARG A 94 4.18 8.58 -15.26
C ARG A 94 3.17 7.66 -14.58
N TYR A 95 2.71 6.67 -15.33
CA TYR A 95 1.75 5.67 -14.87
C TYR A 95 2.44 4.61 -14.02
N LEU A 96 1.77 4.15 -12.96
CA LEU A 96 2.13 2.91 -12.30
C LEU A 96 1.87 1.75 -13.26
N HIS A 97 2.93 1.06 -13.64
CA HIS A 97 2.93 0.14 -14.75
C HIS A 97 3.48 -1.23 -14.34
N LEU A 98 2.81 -2.28 -14.81
CA LEU A 98 3.28 -3.65 -14.70
C LEU A 98 4.10 -3.98 -15.95
N SER A 99 5.43 -4.00 -15.82
CA SER A 99 6.33 -4.36 -16.92
C SER A 99 6.80 -5.81 -16.82
N TYR A 100 7.20 -6.35 -17.96
CA TYR A 100 7.80 -7.67 -18.08
C TYR A 100 9.24 -7.51 -18.54
N ALA A 101 10.18 -7.91 -17.69
CA ALA A 101 11.60 -7.81 -17.97
C ALA A 101 12.28 -9.14 -17.63
N SER A 102 13.04 -9.67 -18.59
CA SER A 102 13.90 -10.84 -18.39
C SER A 102 13.22 -12.10 -17.83
N GLY A 103 11.91 -12.28 -18.06
CA GLY A 103 11.16 -13.44 -17.56
C GLY A 103 10.30 -13.16 -16.34
N ASP A 104 10.49 -12.01 -15.69
CA ASP A 104 9.81 -11.65 -14.45
C ASP A 104 8.88 -10.44 -14.65
N LEU A 105 7.80 -10.43 -13.87
CA LEU A 105 6.92 -9.27 -13.74
C LEU A 105 7.51 -8.31 -12.71
N MET A 106 7.57 -7.03 -13.05
CA MET A 106 8.03 -5.97 -12.17
C MET A 106 7.07 -4.78 -12.25
N VAL A 107 7.12 -3.90 -11.25
CA VAL A 107 6.33 -2.68 -11.20
C VAL A 107 7.26 -1.48 -11.31
N ASP A 108 6.98 -0.61 -12.27
CA ASP A 108 7.73 0.62 -12.53
C ASP A 108 6.78 1.81 -12.78
N ALA A 109 7.35 3.01 -12.88
CA ALA A 109 6.63 4.20 -13.31
C ALA A 109 7.04 4.51 -14.76
N SER A 110 6.13 4.27 -15.72
CA SER A 110 6.39 4.34 -17.17
C SER A 110 5.36 5.23 -17.88
N PHE A 111 5.59 5.54 -19.17
CA PHE A 111 4.57 6.16 -20.02
C PHE A 111 3.51 5.16 -20.52
N MET A 112 3.68 3.88 -20.22
CA MET A 112 2.71 2.82 -20.54
C MET A 112 1.67 2.69 -19.42
N GLN A 113 0.40 2.61 -19.79
CA GLN A 113 -0.69 2.47 -18.81
C GLN A 113 -0.90 1.00 -18.43
N THR A 114 -1.14 0.75 -17.15
CA THR A 114 -1.69 -0.51 -16.65
C THR A 114 -2.98 -0.22 -15.89
N LEU A 115 -4.00 -1.05 -16.12
CA LEU A 115 -5.26 -0.98 -15.39
C LEU A 115 -5.12 -1.72 -14.06
N TRP A 116 -5.49 -1.06 -12.96
CA TRP A 116 -5.43 -1.60 -11.62
C TRP A 116 -6.81 -1.63 -10.98
N THR A 117 -7.16 -2.74 -10.34
CA THR A 117 -8.38 -2.82 -9.53
C THR A 117 -8.02 -2.66 -8.05
N MET A 118 -8.71 -1.77 -7.34
CA MET A 118 -8.57 -1.62 -5.89
C MET A 118 -9.71 -2.35 -5.17
N THR A 119 -9.36 -3.30 -4.31
CA THR A 119 -10.33 -4.07 -3.51
C THR A 119 -10.19 -3.73 -2.03
N PRO A 120 -11.28 -3.36 -1.32
CA PRO A 120 -11.22 -3.11 0.11
C PRO A 120 -10.92 -4.41 0.88
N VAL A 121 -10.00 -4.33 1.85
CA VAL A 121 -9.62 -5.47 2.71
C VAL A 121 -10.27 -5.39 4.09
N MET A 122 -10.33 -4.18 4.66
CA MET A 122 -10.91 -3.90 5.98
C MET A 122 -11.51 -2.50 5.98
N SER A 123 -12.65 -2.32 6.64
CA SER A 123 -13.23 -0.99 6.84
C SER A 123 -12.83 -0.41 8.20
N GLY A 124 -12.60 0.91 8.25
CA GLY A 124 -12.34 1.61 9.52
C GLY A 124 -13.51 1.58 10.51
N CYS A 125 -14.74 1.26 10.05
CA CYS A 125 -15.90 1.09 10.94
C CYS A 125 -15.96 -0.28 11.62
N GLU A 126 -15.14 -1.24 11.21
CA GLU A 126 -15.12 -2.61 11.75
C GLU A 126 -14.10 -2.80 12.88
N LEU A 127 -13.30 -1.77 13.19
CA LEU A 127 -12.44 -1.76 14.38
C LEU A 127 -13.27 -1.46 15.63
N ALA A 128 -14.10 -2.43 16.03
CA ALA A 128 -14.66 -2.46 17.38
C ALA A 128 -13.60 -3.01 18.33
N GLU A 129 -13.28 -2.24 19.38
CA GLU A 129 -12.32 -2.66 20.41
C GLU A 129 -12.76 -3.99 21.04
N GLY A 130 -11.84 -4.96 21.10
CA GLY A 130 -12.09 -6.29 21.64
C GLY A 130 -12.63 -7.34 20.65
N PHE A 131 -12.84 -6.98 19.38
CA PHE A 131 -13.26 -7.94 18.33
C PHE A 131 -12.07 -8.39 17.47
N LEU A 132 -12.07 -9.66 17.07
CA LEU A 132 -11.06 -10.23 16.19
C LEU A 132 -11.48 -10.05 14.72
N THR A 133 -10.55 -9.55 13.89
CA THR A 133 -10.71 -9.51 12.43
C THR A 133 -9.65 -10.37 11.75
N GLY A 134 -9.88 -10.73 10.48
CA GLY A 134 -8.88 -11.43 9.67
C GLY A 134 -7.55 -10.66 9.60
N GLY A 135 -6.44 -11.38 9.52
CA GLY A 135 -5.08 -10.81 9.44
C GLY A 135 -4.39 -10.57 10.78
N TYR A 136 -5.08 -10.74 11.92
CA TYR A 136 -4.48 -10.60 13.24
C TYR A 136 -3.59 -11.80 13.57
N VAL A 137 -2.46 -11.53 14.21
CA VAL A 137 -1.60 -12.55 14.80
C VAL A 137 -2.02 -12.72 16.27
N LEU A 138 -2.41 -13.94 16.64
CA LEU A 138 -2.97 -14.25 17.96
C LEU A 138 -2.26 -15.44 18.60
N ARG A 139 -2.34 -15.53 19.93
CA ARG A 139 -1.96 -16.71 20.71
C ARG A 139 -3.22 -17.42 21.20
N LEU A 140 -3.21 -18.74 21.13
CA LEU A 140 -4.32 -19.59 21.61
C LEU A 140 -3.96 -20.13 23.00
N PHE A 141 -4.73 -19.76 24.02
CA PHE A 141 -4.55 -20.20 25.41
C PHE A 141 -5.54 -21.30 25.79
N HIS A 142 -5.11 -22.24 26.63
CA HIS A 142 -5.98 -23.30 27.16
C HIS A 142 -6.62 -22.91 28.49
N GLY A 143 -7.86 -22.42 28.45
CA GLY A 143 -8.67 -22.16 29.66
C GLY A 143 -8.03 -21.14 30.61
N HIS A 144 -8.14 -21.40 31.92
CA HIS A 144 -7.55 -20.55 32.97
C HIS A 144 -6.05 -20.85 33.23
N MET A 145 -5.45 -21.73 32.45
CA MET A 145 -4.04 -22.05 32.57
C MET A 145 -3.23 -21.04 31.76
N ASP A 146 -2.09 -20.59 32.27
CA ASP A 146 -1.15 -19.72 31.56
C ASP A 146 -0.32 -20.54 30.53
N GLU A 147 -1.01 -21.39 29.77
CA GLU A 147 -0.44 -22.28 28.77
C GLU A 147 -1.02 -21.92 27.39
N CYS A 148 -0.14 -21.83 26.38
CA CYS A 148 -0.53 -21.49 25.02
C CYS A 148 0.01 -22.47 23.97
N LEU A 149 -0.70 -22.58 22.85
CA LEU A 149 -0.28 -23.41 21.73
C LEU A 149 1.05 -22.90 21.16
N ALA A 150 2.07 -23.75 21.20
CA ALA A 150 3.40 -23.48 20.66
C ALA A 150 3.94 -24.71 19.91
N ILE A 151 4.83 -24.47 18.95
CA ILE A 151 5.63 -25.52 18.32
C ILE A 151 6.94 -25.72 19.11
N PRO A 152 7.57 -26.92 19.07
CA PRO A 152 8.86 -27.15 19.70
C PRO A 152 9.92 -26.15 19.22
N GLY A 153 10.82 -25.75 20.12
CA GLY A 153 11.96 -24.92 19.75
C GLY A 153 12.84 -25.61 18.71
N ALA A 154 13.49 -24.83 17.85
CA ALA A 154 14.32 -25.33 16.74
C ALA A 154 15.43 -26.32 17.20
N ASP A 155 15.84 -26.26 18.47
CA ASP A 155 16.89 -27.10 19.05
C ASP A 155 16.40 -28.44 19.60
N GLN A 156 15.10 -28.74 19.59
CA GLN A 156 14.54 -30.00 20.13
C GLN A 156 14.50 -31.15 19.12
N GLY A 157 15.37 -31.11 18.11
CA GLY A 157 15.30 -31.95 16.91
C GLY A 157 15.71 -33.42 17.06
N ASP A 158 16.56 -33.81 18.00
CA ASP A 158 17.18 -35.16 17.95
C ASP A 158 17.07 -36.04 19.20
N ASP A 159 16.76 -35.51 20.39
CA ASP A 159 16.88 -36.30 21.64
C ASP A 159 15.57 -36.86 22.23
N GLN A 160 14.40 -36.53 21.66
CA GLN A 160 13.09 -36.99 22.19
C GLN A 160 12.39 -38.07 21.35
N ARG A 161 13.03 -38.57 20.28
CA ARG A 161 12.59 -39.77 19.56
C ARG A 161 13.43 -40.98 19.97
N ARG A 162 13.31 -41.43 21.22
CA ARG A 162 13.72 -42.77 21.67
C ARG A 162 12.70 -43.38 22.59
#